data_AF-A0A3M6QDT0-F1
#
_entry.id   AF-A0A3M6QDT0-F1
#
_cell.length_a   1.000
_cell.length_b   1.000
_cell.length_c   1.000
_cell.angle_alpha   90.00
_cell.angle_beta   90.00
_cell.angle_gamma   90.00
#
_symmetry.space_group_name_H-M   'P 1'
#
loop_
_entity.id
_entity.type
_entity.pdbx_description
1 polymer ?
#
loop_
_entity_poly.entity_id
_entity_poly.type
_entity_poly.pdbx_seq_one_letter_code
_entity_poly.pdbx_strand_id
1 'polypeptide(L)'
;MNLAKLQPGVIWNYSGRGKNSPYTTSLTVEAKVDGRFIPSSGDKDVFSCSLDGAGIEVGTLYYLDGKEEHQVEVDAGNGEKVKVPGAFRSIALPSFGGMATFHFHGRDATAGEATISCSYTDPRDNQERTAATKIRVGPREANNTNPSVDYIESTSTGNVGYLHTQGSQNNTQLLLNVKVWNDLDQPVANPPAGVSNLYARIVGSYNDASRVAKLRGVGPTVSGGTGSTIAVSTISGLATFSVTSGQYEGPILIEFIADRADNNVSNGIVEPVSNLTVVYALHEPPPSFIPPLSILPGQQLKGYYMQPFMGALTLNGSGLPPHNWRLIDGSTLPDGLTLKPNGVISGVPTRLVKDHTFRVAVVDSTNKYAPWRSNQVATGSAVISIEESPFTPHIAECGNGTDVCELKSPAVVGSDFVYLFTGAGGDGHYTWDSVPESSEDQKIHKFLRFNKETATLYADHGDVTEDLLTCKKKESSGGNSGQQPGAQQPGTQQPGAQQPGTQQPGTQQPGTQQPGAQQPQSPTWTYEERSYDLIIQVSSAGITKNQVVRVTVTPKNPGEECSGPLN
;
A
#
# COMPACT_ATOMS: atom_id res chain seq x y z
N MET A 1 -20.97 -35.69 15.91
CA MET A 1 -20.38 -34.79 14.91
C MET A 1 -20.64 -33.38 15.34
N ASN A 2 -19.59 -32.60 15.62
CA ASN A 2 -19.74 -31.20 15.88
C ASN A 2 -18.85 -30.45 14.90
N LEU A 3 -19.46 -29.78 13.92
CA LEU A 3 -18.81 -28.79 13.03
C LEU A 3 -18.54 -27.45 13.77
N ALA A 4 -18.68 -27.43 15.10
CA ALA A 4 -18.49 -26.22 15.88
C ALA A 4 -16.99 -25.92 16.02
N LYS A 5 -16.49 -25.11 15.11
CA LYS A 5 -16.16 -23.70 15.42
C LYS A 5 -15.53 -22.93 14.24
N LEU A 6 -15.95 -23.22 13.01
CA LEU A 6 -15.79 -22.41 11.80
C LEU A 6 -14.33 -22.07 11.37
N GLN A 7 -14.09 -22.09 10.07
CA GLN A 7 -13.72 -20.90 9.28
C GLN A 7 -13.30 -21.33 7.87
N PRO A 8 -14.09 -20.96 6.87
CA PRO A 8 -13.57 -19.99 5.90
C PRO A 8 -14.31 -18.63 5.87
N GLY A 9 -13.57 -17.52 6.02
CA GLY A 9 -14.12 -16.15 5.97
C GLY A 9 -14.42 -15.55 7.35
N VAL A 10 -13.35 -15.32 8.12
CA VAL A 10 -13.20 -15.23 9.59
C VAL A 10 -14.31 -14.59 10.45
N ILE A 11 -15.28 -13.81 9.96
CA ILE A 11 -16.36 -13.27 10.85
C ILE A 11 -17.80 -13.39 10.29
N TRP A 12 -18.06 -13.80 9.04
CA TRP A 12 -19.45 -13.80 8.51
C TRP A 12 -19.81 -14.85 7.45
N ASN A 13 -19.07 -15.96 7.31
CA ASN A 13 -19.29 -17.00 6.27
C ASN A 13 -19.14 -16.52 4.80
N TYR A 14 -18.45 -15.41 4.53
CA TYR A 14 -18.22 -14.91 3.17
C TYR A 14 -16.76 -14.99 2.78
N SER A 15 -16.50 -15.38 1.53
CA SER A 15 -15.13 -15.62 1.10
C SER A 15 -14.99 -15.50 -0.44
N GLY A 16 -14.18 -14.54 -0.88
CA GLY A 16 -14.16 -14.02 -2.26
C GLY A 16 -15.19 -12.91 -2.47
N ARG A 17 -14.79 -11.63 -2.35
CA ARG A 17 -15.72 -10.49 -2.42
C ARG A 17 -15.81 -9.94 -3.84
N GLY A 18 -16.92 -10.27 -4.49
CA GLY A 18 -17.29 -9.77 -5.80
C GLY A 18 -17.58 -10.88 -6.80
N LYS A 19 -18.36 -10.59 -7.83
CA LYS A 19 -18.86 -11.58 -8.79
C LYS A 19 -17.75 -12.35 -9.54
N ASN A 20 -16.57 -11.77 -9.67
CA ASN A 20 -15.45 -12.29 -10.46
C ASN A 20 -14.18 -12.55 -9.63
N SER A 21 -14.26 -12.65 -8.31
CA SER A 21 -13.07 -12.82 -7.47
C SER A 21 -12.69 -14.30 -7.29
N PRO A 22 -11.42 -14.68 -7.56
CA PRO A 22 -10.93 -16.02 -7.21
C PRO A 22 -11.00 -16.21 -5.70
N TYR A 23 -11.23 -17.44 -5.27
CA TYR A 23 -11.34 -17.76 -3.85
C TYR A 23 -10.70 -19.10 -3.51
N THR A 24 -9.89 -19.14 -2.45
CA THR A 24 -9.34 -20.39 -1.90
C THR A 24 -9.47 -20.42 -0.39
N THR A 25 -9.78 -21.59 0.17
CA THR A 25 -9.70 -21.83 1.62
C THR A 25 -9.29 -23.26 1.94
N SER A 26 -8.85 -23.49 3.17
CA SER A 26 -8.71 -24.81 3.76
C SER A 26 -9.96 -25.18 4.56
N LEU A 27 -10.43 -26.41 4.43
CA LEU A 27 -11.46 -27.00 5.27
C LEU A 27 -10.85 -28.11 6.12
N THR A 28 -11.18 -28.11 7.41
CA THR A 28 -10.83 -29.19 8.33
C THR A 28 -12.10 -29.89 8.78
N VAL A 29 -12.09 -31.22 8.70
CA VAL A 29 -13.20 -32.09 9.09
C VAL A 29 -12.76 -32.88 10.31
N GLU A 30 -13.62 -32.87 11.34
CA GLU A 30 -13.35 -33.51 12.62
C GLU A 30 -14.44 -34.52 12.96
N ALA A 31 -14.03 -35.74 13.31
CA ALA A 31 -14.88 -36.76 13.90
C ALA A 31 -14.60 -36.85 15.41
N LYS A 32 -15.59 -36.41 16.20
CA LYS A 32 -15.53 -36.39 17.66
C LYS A 32 -16.72 -37.15 18.27
N VAL A 33 -16.46 -37.84 19.38
CA VAL A 33 -17.46 -38.37 20.32
C VAL A 33 -17.20 -37.72 21.68
N ASP A 34 -18.21 -37.12 22.28
CA ASP A 34 -18.13 -36.42 23.57
C ASP A 34 -16.96 -35.43 23.67
N GLY A 35 -16.71 -34.70 22.57
CA GLY A 35 -15.65 -33.69 22.47
C GLY A 35 -14.23 -34.23 22.25
N ARG A 36 -14.03 -35.55 22.28
CA ARG A 36 -12.74 -36.21 22.01
C ARG A 36 -12.71 -36.74 20.58
N PHE A 37 -11.54 -36.64 19.94
CA PHE A 37 -11.34 -37.23 18.62
C PHE A 37 -11.49 -38.74 18.65
N ILE A 38 -12.10 -39.28 17.60
CA ILE A 38 -12.17 -40.73 17.41
C ILE A 38 -10.78 -41.25 17.02
N PRO A 39 -10.35 -42.45 17.49
CA PRO A 39 -9.03 -42.99 17.16
C PRO A 39 -8.79 -43.09 15.66
N SER A 40 -7.52 -42.92 15.25
CA SER A 40 -7.11 -43.15 13.86
C SER A 40 -7.35 -44.61 13.48
N SER A 41 -7.96 -44.84 12.34
CA SER A 41 -8.09 -46.16 11.72
C SER A 41 -6.90 -46.51 10.82
N GLY A 42 -6.01 -45.55 10.50
CA GLY A 42 -4.95 -45.70 9.49
C GLY A 42 -5.46 -45.89 8.05
N ASP A 43 -6.77 -46.03 7.86
CA ASP A 43 -7.41 -46.29 6.58
C ASP A 43 -7.66 -44.99 5.79
N LYS A 44 -7.47 -45.07 4.48
CA LYS A 44 -7.50 -43.90 3.57
C LYS A 44 -8.91 -43.46 3.15
N ASP A 45 -9.91 -44.30 3.39
CA ASP A 45 -11.29 -44.10 2.91
C ASP A 45 -12.27 -43.76 4.05
N VAL A 46 -11.75 -43.33 5.20
CA VAL A 46 -12.54 -43.12 6.42
C VAL A 46 -13.22 -41.76 6.45
N PHE A 47 -12.61 -40.73 5.85
CA PHE A 47 -13.27 -39.47 5.56
C PHE A 47 -13.52 -39.37 4.06
N SER A 48 -14.72 -38.97 3.66
CA SER A 48 -14.99 -38.57 2.30
C SER A 48 -15.64 -37.20 2.29
N CYS A 49 -15.31 -36.35 1.34
CA CYS A 49 -15.97 -35.06 1.16
C CYS A 49 -16.31 -34.86 -0.31
N SER A 50 -17.54 -34.44 -0.59
CA SER A 50 -18.04 -34.19 -1.93
C SER A 50 -18.79 -32.87 -2.02
N LEU A 51 -18.74 -32.26 -3.21
CA LEU A 51 -19.58 -31.12 -3.55
C LEU A 51 -20.97 -31.63 -3.94
N ASP A 52 -21.99 -31.19 -3.22
CA ASP A 52 -23.39 -31.55 -3.53
C ASP A 52 -23.87 -30.76 -4.76
N GLY A 53 -24.60 -31.43 -5.66
CA GLY A 53 -24.78 -31.06 -7.07
C GLY A 53 -25.60 -29.80 -7.37
N ALA A 54 -25.98 -29.00 -6.38
CA ALA A 54 -26.62 -27.71 -6.57
C ALA A 54 -25.56 -26.61 -6.69
N GLY A 55 -25.04 -26.37 -7.90
CA GLY A 55 -24.01 -25.35 -8.16
C GLY A 55 -22.70 -25.92 -8.69
N ILE A 56 -22.80 -26.82 -9.67
CA ILE A 56 -21.74 -27.62 -10.33
C ILE A 56 -20.52 -26.79 -10.80
N GLU A 57 -20.61 -25.45 -10.79
CA GLU A 57 -19.64 -24.47 -11.28
C GLU A 57 -18.97 -23.61 -10.17
N VAL A 58 -19.41 -23.66 -8.91
CA VAL A 58 -18.99 -22.71 -7.85
C VAL A 58 -17.61 -23.03 -7.24
N GLY A 59 -17.00 -24.18 -7.57
CA GLY A 59 -15.64 -24.49 -7.13
C GLY A 59 -15.20 -25.96 -7.29
N THR A 60 -14.02 -26.26 -6.77
CA THR A 60 -13.34 -27.56 -6.86
C THR A 60 -12.55 -27.88 -5.59
N LEU A 61 -12.39 -29.16 -5.28
CA LEU A 61 -11.66 -29.66 -4.13
C LEU A 61 -10.22 -30.07 -4.52
N TYR A 62 -9.26 -29.83 -3.64
CA TYR A 62 -7.85 -30.17 -3.85
C TYR A 62 -7.27 -30.87 -2.62
N TYR A 63 -6.47 -31.91 -2.86
CA TYR A 63 -5.69 -32.58 -1.82
C TYR A 63 -4.55 -31.71 -1.29
N LEU A 64 -4.23 -31.90 -0.01
CA LEU A 64 -3.16 -31.20 0.73
C LEU A 64 -2.00 -32.13 1.10
N ASP A 65 -1.71 -33.12 0.27
CA ASP A 65 -0.79 -34.22 0.61
C ASP A 65 0.46 -34.30 -0.27
N GLY A 66 0.57 -33.46 -1.30
CA GLY A 66 1.74 -33.41 -2.18
C GLY A 66 1.98 -34.69 -2.99
N LYS A 67 1.02 -35.61 -3.04
CA LYS A 67 1.17 -36.90 -3.72
C LYS A 67 1.05 -36.76 -5.22
N GLU A 68 1.89 -37.51 -5.93
CA GLU A 68 2.01 -37.44 -7.39
C GLU A 68 0.72 -37.90 -8.09
N GLU A 69 0.00 -38.88 -7.51
CA GLU A 69 -1.31 -39.34 -7.99
C GLU A 69 -2.44 -38.31 -7.85
N HIS A 70 -2.25 -37.27 -7.02
CA HIS A 70 -3.20 -36.18 -6.84
C HIS A 70 -2.81 -34.92 -7.60
N GLN A 71 -1.80 -35.02 -8.47
CA GLN A 71 -1.34 -33.95 -9.33
C GLN A 71 -1.66 -34.24 -10.79
N VAL A 72 -1.88 -33.18 -11.56
CA VAL A 72 -2.07 -33.22 -13.01
C VAL A 72 -0.90 -32.50 -13.67
N GLU A 73 -0.42 -33.04 -14.79
CA GLU A 73 0.55 -32.33 -15.63
C GLU A 73 -0.15 -31.23 -16.40
N VAL A 74 0.30 -30.00 -16.18
CA VAL A 74 -0.07 -28.84 -16.99
C VAL A 74 1.16 -28.36 -17.76
N ASP A 75 0.95 -27.94 -18.99
CA ASP A 75 1.99 -27.27 -19.77
C ASP A 75 2.14 -25.84 -19.23
N ALA A 76 3.34 -25.50 -18.78
CA ALA A 76 3.66 -24.16 -18.25
C ALA A 76 3.76 -23.08 -19.36
N GLY A 77 3.44 -23.44 -20.61
CA GLY A 77 3.41 -22.52 -21.74
C GLY A 77 4.73 -22.40 -22.49
N ASN A 78 5.79 -23.01 -21.96
CA ASN A 78 7.13 -23.14 -22.54
C ASN A 78 7.42 -24.58 -23.02
N GLY A 79 6.43 -25.48 -23.00
CA GLY A 79 6.60 -26.91 -23.29
C GLY A 79 7.16 -27.71 -22.12
N GLU A 80 7.44 -27.06 -20.98
CA GLU A 80 7.76 -27.70 -19.72
C GLU A 80 6.47 -28.20 -19.08
N LYS A 81 6.46 -29.47 -18.70
CA LYS A 81 5.35 -30.06 -17.96
C LYS A 81 5.55 -29.83 -16.48
N VAL A 82 4.68 -29.04 -15.87
CA VAL A 82 4.66 -28.80 -14.44
C VAL A 82 3.53 -29.59 -13.82
N LYS A 83 3.80 -30.28 -12.72
CA LYS A 83 2.76 -30.96 -11.95
C LYS A 83 2.12 -29.97 -10.99
N VAL A 84 0.81 -29.81 -11.09
CA VAL A 84 -0.01 -28.98 -10.20
C VAL A 84 -1.07 -29.84 -9.52
N PRO A 85 -1.57 -29.46 -8.33
CA PRO A 85 -2.66 -30.17 -7.69
C PRO A 85 -3.86 -30.35 -8.64
N GLY A 86 -4.39 -31.56 -8.71
CA GLY A 86 -5.57 -31.90 -9.51
C GLY A 86 -6.87 -31.39 -8.87
N ALA A 87 -7.85 -31.04 -9.71
CA ALA A 87 -9.16 -30.58 -9.27
C ALA A 87 -10.16 -31.74 -9.17
N PHE A 88 -10.79 -31.91 -8.01
CA PHE A 88 -11.70 -33.02 -7.72
C PHE A 88 -13.11 -32.55 -7.33
N ARG A 89 -14.13 -33.38 -7.59
CA ARG A 89 -15.51 -33.20 -7.09
C ARG A 89 -15.78 -33.92 -5.77
N SER A 90 -15.02 -34.98 -5.54
CA SER A 90 -15.07 -35.79 -4.34
C SER A 90 -13.65 -36.24 -4.03
N ILE A 91 -13.30 -36.24 -2.75
CA ILE A 91 -11.99 -36.66 -2.25
C ILE A 91 -12.17 -37.62 -1.08
N ALA A 92 -11.31 -38.63 -1.01
CA ALA A 92 -11.20 -39.56 0.11
C ALA A 92 -9.96 -39.19 0.92
N LEU A 93 -10.15 -38.87 2.20
CA LEU A 93 -9.10 -38.33 3.06
C LEU A 93 -8.71 -39.36 4.14
N PRO A 94 -7.40 -39.51 4.40
CA PRO A 94 -6.93 -40.37 5.48
C PRO A 94 -7.32 -39.81 6.86
N SER A 95 -7.55 -40.71 7.83
CA SER A 95 -7.88 -40.32 9.21
C SER A 95 -6.62 -40.16 10.06
N PHE A 96 -6.23 -38.91 10.33
CA PHE A 96 -5.18 -38.59 11.30
C PHE A 96 -5.79 -38.31 12.66
N GLY A 97 -6.13 -39.37 13.39
CA GLY A 97 -6.73 -39.25 14.73
C GLY A 97 -8.07 -38.54 14.69
N GLY A 98 -8.95 -38.92 13.77
CA GLY A 98 -10.29 -38.34 13.65
C GLY A 98 -10.31 -36.94 13.04
N MET A 99 -9.25 -36.52 12.33
CA MET A 99 -9.20 -35.27 11.58
C MET A 99 -8.68 -35.47 10.15
N ALA A 100 -9.14 -34.60 9.25
CA ALA A 100 -8.64 -34.47 7.88
C ALA A 100 -8.78 -33.02 7.35
N THR A 101 -7.92 -32.61 6.42
CA THR A 101 -7.92 -31.25 5.83
C THR A 101 -7.78 -31.30 4.30
N PHE A 102 -8.44 -30.38 3.61
CA PHE A 102 -8.37 -30.21 2.14
C PHE A 102 -8.59 -28.76 1.74
N HIS A 103 -8.30 -28.41 0.49
CA HIS A 103 -8.61 -27.09 -0.06
C HIS A 103 -9.92 -27.09 -0.84
N PHE A 104 -10.69 -26.01 -0.71
CA PHE A 104 -11.75 -25.63 -1.64
C PHE A 104 -11.29 -24.39 -2.40
N HIS A 105 -11.47 -24.40 -3.71
CA HIS A 105 -11.17 -23.27 -4.58
C HIS A 105 -12.40 -22.94 -5.42
N GLY A 106 -12.91 -21.70 -5.31
CA GLY A 106 -13.90 -21.13 -6.21
C GLY A 106 -13.21 -20.60 -7.47
N ARG A 107 -13.69 -21.01 -8.64
CA ARG A 107 -13.15 -20.57 -9.93
C ARG A 107 -13.64 -19.16 -10.28
N ASP A 108 -12.86 -18.44 -11.07
CA ASP A 108 -13.25 -17.14 -11.61
C ASP A 108 -14.58 -17.26 -12.37
N ALA A 109 -15.50 -16.32 -12.10
CA ALA A 109 -16.78 -16.10 -12.79
C ALA A 109 -18.01 -16.95 -12.37
N THR A 110 -18.04 -17.58 -11.19
CA THR A 110 -19.30 -18.17 -10.68
C THR A 110 -19.55 -17.88 -9.20
N ALA A 111 -20.34 -16.83 -8.96
CA ALA A 111 -20.95 -16.56 -7.67
C ALA A 111 -21.99 -17.63 -7.31
N GLY A 112 -22.01 -18.09 -6.06
CA GLY A 112 -22.99 -19.07 -5.59
C GLY A 112 -22.66 -19.64 -4.22
N GLU A 113 -23.48 -20.59 -3.78
CA GLU A 113 -23.26 -21.34 -2.56
C GLU A 113 -22.79 -22.76 -2.93
N ALA A 114 -21.59 -23.14 -2.48
CA ALA A 114 -21.09 -24.50 -2.56
C ALA A 114 -21.46 -25.24 -1.26
N THR A 115 -22.25 -26.30 -1.36
CA THR A 115 -22.49 -27.21 -0.22
C THR A 115 -21.46 -28.33 -0.28
N ILE A 116 -20.67 -28.44 0.78
CA ILE A 116 -19.71 -29.52 0.96
C ILE A 116 -20.28 -30.48 1.98
N SER A 117 -20.54 -31.71 1.54
CA SER A 117 -21.00 -32.82 2.36
C SER A 117 -19.84 -33.75 2.62
N CYS A 118 -19.50 -33.93 3.89
CA CYS A 118 -18.46 -34.85 4.33
C CYS A 118 -19.07 -36.01 5.10
N SER A 119 -18.59 -37.23 4.84
CA SER A 119 -18.91 -38.42 5.58
C SER A 119 -17.70 -38.98 6.31
N TYR A 120 -17.99 -39.69 7.41
CA TYR A 120 -17.03 -40.43 8.20
C TYR A 120 -17.61 -41.81 8.50
N THR A 121 -16.90 -42.88 8.14
CA THR A 121 -17.27 -44.25 8.52
C THR A 121 -16.58 -44.61 9.83
N ASP A 122 -17.36 -44.76 10.91
CA ASP A 122 -16.81 -45.09 12.21
C ASP A 122 -16.28 -46.54 12.23
N PRO A 123 -14.97 -46.76 12.41
CA PRO A 123 -14.37 -48.09 12.31
C PRO A 123 -14.81 -49.03 13.44
N ARG A 124 -15.49 -48.52 14.48
CA ARG A 124 -15.95 -49.32 15.63
C ARG A 124 -17.28 -50.01 15.38
N ASP A 125 -18.18 -49.37 14.64
CA ASP A 125 -19.53 -49.86 14.36
C ASP A 125 -19.86 -49.98 12.86
N ASN A 126 -18.91 -49.57 12.00
CA ASN A 126 -19.02 -49.52 10.55
C ASN A 126 -20.23 -48.71 10.04
N GLN A 127 -20.68 -47.73 10.83
CA GLN A 127 -21.75 -46.81 10.45
C GLN A 127 -21.18 -45.54 9.84
N GLU A 128 -21.75 -45.12 8.71
CA GLU A 128 -21.44 -43.83 8.11
C GLU A 128 -22.17 -42.71 8.85
N ARG A 129 -21.45 -41.62 9.12
CA ARG A 129 -21.95 -40.39 9.72
C ARG A 129 -21.68 -39.25 8.76
N THR A 130 -22.63 -38.34 8.58
CA THR A 130 -22.50 -37.24 7.61
C THR A 130 -22.66 -35.88 8.28
N ALA A 131 -21.96 -34.88 7.73
CA ALA A 131 -22.09 -33.48 8.09
C ALA A 131 -21.88 -32.62 6.85
N ALA A 132 -22.58 -31.49 6.76
CA ALA A 132 -22.46 -30.58 5.63
C ALA A 132 -22.18 -29.15 6.09
N THR A 133 -21.40 -28.43 5.29
CA THR A 133 -21.18 -26.99 5.44
C THR A 133 -21.41 -26.27 4.12
N LYS A 134 -21.83 -25.01 4.22
CA LYS A 134 -22.05 -24.14 3.06
C LYS A 134 -20.93 -23.11 2.98
N ILE A 135 -20.37 -22.94 1.80
CA ILE A 135 -19.41 -21.89 1.48
C ILE A 135 -20.07 -20.98 0.45
N ARG A 136 -20.12 -19.68 0.74
CA ARG A 136 -20.60 -18.70 -0.22
C ARG A 136 -19.43 -18.02 -0.93
N VAL A 137 -19.40 -18.17 -2.25
CA VAL A 137 -18.44 -17.52 -3.16
C VAL A 137 -19.16 -16.38 -3.87
N GLY A 138 -18.60 -15.18 -3.83
CA GLY A 138 -19.22 -14.00 -4.43
C GLY A 138 -20.11 -13.21 -3.46
N PRO A 139 -21.16 -12.54 -3.94
CA PRO A 139 -21.77 -11.39 -3.27
C PRO A 139 -22.55 -11.70 -2.00
N ARG A 140 -22.76 -10.67 -1.16
CA ARG A 140 -23.45 -10.72 0.14
C ARG A 140 -24.96 -11.00 0.02
N GLU A 141 -25.62 -11.33 1.14
CA GLU A 141 -27.09 -11.45 1.24
C GLU A 141 -27.78 -10.14 0.80
N ALA A 142 -28.93 -10.26 0.12
CA ALA A 142 -29.72 -9.14 -0.40
C ALA A 142 -30.30 -8.20 0.68
N ASN A 143 -30.20 -8.57 1.96
CA ASN A 143 -30.69 -7.79 3.09
C ASN A 143 -29.65 -6.86 3.73
N ASN A 144 -28.41 -6.81 3.19
CA ASN A 144 -27.39 -5.92 3.71
C ASN A 144 -27.58 -4.50 3.15
N THR A 145 -27.85 -3.55 4.05
CA THR A 145 -28.07 -2.13 3.75
C THR A 145 -26.78 -1.34 3.47
N ASN A 146 -25.60 -1.96 3.50
CA ASN A 146 -24.35 -1.25 3.23
C ASN A 146 -24.13 -1.10 1.72
N PRO A 147 -23.83 0.11 1.22
CA PRO A 147 -23.64 0.35 -0.20
C PRO A 147 -22.26 -0.18 -0.64
N SER A 148 -22.18 -1.46 -1.00
CA SER A 148 -20.96 -2.02 -1.55
C SER A 148 -20.90 -1.82 -3.06
N VAL A 149 -19.76 -1.35 -3.56
CA VAL A 149 -19.45 -1.32 -5.00
C VAL A 149 -18.78 -2.63 -5.36
N ASP A 150 -19.24 -3.30 -6.42
CA ASP A 150 -18.61 -4.52 -6.92
C ASP A 150 -17.73 -4.29 -8.14
N TYR A 151 -18.31 -3.71 -9.20
CA TYR A 151 -17.62 -3.48 -10.45
C TYR A 151 -18.13 -2.22 -11.15
N ILE A 152 -17.31 -1.70 -12.06
CA ILE A 152 -17.61 -0.51 -12.86
C ILE A 152 -17.57 -0.90 -14.33
N GLU A 153 -18.58 -0.48 -15.09
CA GLU A 153 -18.64 -0.62 -16.54
C GLU A 153 -18.57 0.74 -17.20
N SER A 154 -17.94 0.80 -18.36
CA SER A 154 -17.86 2.03 -19.17
C SER A 154 -18.26 1.75 -20.61
N THR A 155 -19.08 2.61 -21.21
CA THR A 155 -19.50 2.51 -22.61
C THR A 155 -19.40 3.87 -23.28
N SER A 156 -18.92 3.94 -24.52
CA SER A 156 -18.93 5.19 -25.30
C SER A 156 -20.25 5.39 -26.03
N THR A 157 -20.69 6.64 -26.14
CA THR A 157 -21.95 7.03 -26.80
C THR A 157 -21.66 7.69 -28.14
N GLY A 158 -22.34 7.26 -29.21
CA GLY A 158 -22.23 7.83 -30.56
C GLY A 158 -21.01 7.34 -31.36
N ASN A 159 -19.80 7.71 -30.93
CA ASN A 159 -18.54 7.26 -31.55
C ASN A 159 -18.02 6.00 -30.84
N VAL A 160 -17.43 5.06 -31.60
CA VAL A 160 -16.96 3.78 -31.03
C VAL A 160 -15.54 3.92 -30.48
N GLY A 161 -15.42 4.44 -29.27
CA GLY A 161 -14.15 4.48 -28.54
C GLY A 161 -13.08 5.41 -29.12
N TYR A 162 -13.43 6.36 -30.00
CA TYR A 162 -12.49 7.36 -30.51
C TYR A 162 -13.10 8.75 -30.64
N LEU A 163 -12.22 9.74 -30.66
CA LEU A 163 -12.47 11.16 -30.91
C LEU A 163 -11.28 11.71 -31.74
N HIS A 164 -11.34 12.97 -32.18
CA HIS A 164 -10.26 13.52 -33.00
C HIS A 164 -9.36 14.47 -32.22
N THR A 165 -8.11 14.69 -32.64
CA THR A 165 -7.19 15.63 -32.01
C THR A 165 -7.64 17.08 -32.20
N GLN A 166 -7.26 17.95 -31.27
CA GLN A 166 -7.48 19.39 -31.43
C GLN A 166 -6.76 19.89 -32.68
N GLY A 167 -7.49 20.60 -33.54
CA GLY A 167 -7.02 21.07 -34.85
C GLY A 167 -7.51 20.26 -36.06
N SER A 168 -8.11 19.08 -35.85
CA SER A 168 -8.57 18.16 -36.92
C SER A 168 -9.83 18.58 -37.69
N GLN A 169 -10.44 19.73 -37.41
CA GLN A 169 -11.79 20.15 -37.88
C GLN A 169 -12.95 19.21 -37.51
N ASN A 170 -12.68 18.08 -36.84
CA ASN A 170 -13.64 17.05 -36.48
C ASN A 170 -14.02 17.13 -34.99
N ASN A 171 -14.99 16.31 -34.57
CA ASN A 171 -15.42 16.27 -33.18
C ASN A 171 -14.29 15.75 -32.26
N THR A 172 -13.85 16.60 -31.34
CA THR A 172 -12.78 16.35 -30.37
C THR A 172 -13.31 15.84 -29.02
N GLN A 173 -14.62 15.64 -28.91
CA GLN A 173 -15.29 15.21 -27.68
C GLN A 173 -15.97 13.85 -27.82
N LEU A 174 -15.87 13.03 -26.78
CA LEU A 174 -16.56 11.74 -26.65
C LEU A 174 -17.30 11.66 -25.33
N LEU A 175 -18.54 11.17 -25.35
CA LEU A 175 -19.29 10.87 -24.13
C LEU A 175 -19.07 9.42 -23.69
N LEU A 176 -18.72 9.22 -22.43
CA LEU A 176 -18.63 7.95 -21.73
C LEU A 176 -19.74 7.84 -20.68
N ASN A 177 -20.52 6.78 -20.76
CA ASN A 177 -21.46 6.36 -19.72
C ASN A 177 -20.79 5.32 -18.83
N VAL A 178 -20.73 5.61 -17.54
CA VAL A 178 -20.06 4.78 -16.54
C VAL A 178 -21.09 4.31 -15.53
N LYS A 179 -21.29 3.00 -15.45
CA LYS A 179 -22.20 2.36 -14.51
C LYS A 179 -21.41 1.72 -13.38
N VAL A 180 -21.83 1.96 -12.15
CA VAL A 180 -21.29 1.40 -10.93
C VAL A 180 -22.32 0.42 -10.39
N TRP A 181 -21.90 -0.82 -10.25
CA TRP A 181 -22.73 -1.94 -9.83
C TRP A 181 -22.35 -2.37 -8.43
N ASN A 182 -23.33 -2.81 -7.65
CA ASN A 182 -23.12 -3.39 -6.34
C ASN A 182 -22.95 -4.91 -6.43
N ASP A 183 -22.67 -5.53 -5.28
CA ASP A 183 -22.49 -6.98 -5.16
C ASP A 183 -23.76 -7.74 -5.62
N LEU A 184 -24.95 -7.13 -5.62
CA LEU A 184 -26.21 -7.77 -6.02
C LEU A 184 -26.49 -7.68 -7.53
N ASP A 185 -25.50 -7.31 -8.36
CA ASP A 185 -25.68 -7.01 -9.79
C ASP A 185 -26.76 -5.93 -10.03
N GLN A 186 -26.90 -5.00 -9.08
CA GLN A 186 -27.80 -3.86 -9.19
C GLN A 186 -26.99 -2.56 -9.25
N PRO A 187 -27.48 -1.50 -9.88
CA PRO A 187 -26.80 -0.21 -9.81
C PRO A 187 -26.68 0.24 -8.35
N VAL A 188 -25.54 0.80 -7.98
CA VAL A 188 -25.35 1.30 -6.61
C VAL A 188 -26.37 2.38 -6.27
N ALA A 189 -26.73 2.47 -4.99
CA ALA A 189 -27.62 3.50 -4.50
C ALA A 189 -27.04 4.90 -4.76
N ASN A 190 -27.93 5.89 -4.88
CA ASN A 190 -27.52 7.29 -4.97
C ASN A 190 -26.72 7.67 -3.70
N PRO A 191 -25.55 8.31 -3.85
CA PRO A 191 -24.85 8.84 -2.69
C PRO A 191 -25.65 9.98 -2.04
N PRO A 192 -25.43 10.26 -0.75
CA PRO A 192 -26.01 11.43 -0.09
C PRO A 192 -25.72 12.73 -0.84
N ALA A 193 -26.56 13.75 -0.63
CA ALA A 193 -26.35 15.04 -1.25
C ALA A 193 -24.97 15.62 -0.88
N GLY A 194 -24.22 16.08 -1.90
CA GLY A 194 -22.87 16.62 -1.74
C GLY A 194 -21.76 15.57 -1.72
N VAL A 195 -22.09 14.28 -1.80
CA VAL A 195 -21.13 13.18 -1.80
C VAL A 195 -20.90 12.68 -3.22
N SER A 196 -19.63 12.62 -3.64
CA SER A 196 -19.21 11.89 -4.83
C SER A 196 -18.91 10.44 -4.48
N ASN A 197 -19.36 9.52 -5.33
CA ASN A 197 -19.10 8.09 -5.18
C ASN A 197 -18.32 7.47 -6.35
N LEU A 198 -18.01 8.29 -7.35
CA LEU A 198 -17.21 7.87 -8.49
C LEU A 198 -16.15 8.91 -8.78
N TYR A 199 -14.90 8.48 -8.73
CA TYR A 199 -13.72 9.23 -9.12
C TYR A 199 -13.29 8.81 -10.53
N ALA A 200 -12.91 9.76 -11.36
CA ALA A 200 -12.37 9.53 -12.70
C ALA A 200 -11.07 10.30 -12.90
N ARG A 201 -10.05 9.65 -13.46
CA ARG A 201 -8.73 10.25 -13.71
C ARG A 201 -8.19 9.81 -15.07
N ILE A 202 -7.70 10.76 -15.86
CA ILE A 202 -6.83 10.46 -16.99
C ILE A 202 -5.44 10.10 -16.46
N VAL A 203 -4.94 8.95 -16.86
CA VAL A 203 -3.60 8.47 -16.51
C VAL A 203 -2.58 9.22 -17.38
N GLY A 204 -2.28 10.47 -17.04
CA GLY A 204 -1.47 11.37 -17.86
C GLY A 204 -0.02 10.93 -18.06
N SER A 205 0.51 10.05 -17.19
CA SER A 205 1.82 9.42 -17.34
C SER A 205 1.87 8.38 -18.47
N TYR A 206 0.72 7.98 -19.02
CA TYR A 206 0.65 6.89 -20.00
C TYR A 206 1.27 7.26 -21.35
N ASN A 207 0.94 8.44 -21.90
CA ASN A 207 1.52 8.98 -23.13
C ASN A 207 1.15 10.47 -23.34
N ASP A 208 1.66 11.05 -24.42
CA ASP A 208 1.41 12.44 -24.81
C ASP A 208 -0.06 12.78 -25.03
N ALA A 209 -0.84 11.89 -25.65
CA ALA A 209 -2.28 12.08 -25.86
C ALA A 209 -3.06 12.13 -24.53
N SER A 210 -2.74 11.24 -23.59
CA SER A 210 -3.32 11.21 -22.24
C SER A 210 -2.95 12.46 -21.45
N ARG A 211 -1.71 12.94 -21.53
CA ARG A 211 -1.24 14.11 -20.77
C ARG A 211 -2.03 15.38 -21.10
N VAL A 212 -2.46 15.56 -22.34
CA VAL A 212 -3.14 16.78 -22.81
C VAL A 212 -4.66 16.64 -22.92
N ALA A 213 -5.20 15.46 -22.64
CA ALA A 213 -6.64 15.23 -22.62
C ALA A 213 -7.29 15.82 -21.37
N LYS A 214 -8.60 16.08 -21.43
CA LYS A 214 -9.40 16.61 -20.34
C LYS A 214 -10.69 15.82 -20.15
N LEU A 215 -11.10 15.67 -18.91
CA LEU A 215 -12.39 15.14 -18.50
C LEU A 215 -13.30 16.25 -18.02
N ARG A 216 -14.60 16.06 -18.26
CA ARG A 216 -15.68 16.79 -17.62
C ARG A 216 -16.77 15.81 -17.23
N GLY A 217 -17.07 15.70 -15.95
CA GLY A 217 -18.15 14.89 -15.43
C GLY A 217 -19.44 15.70 -15.26
N VAL A 218 -20.58 15.05 -15.41
CA VAL A 218 -21.90 15.62 -15.07
C VAL A 218 -22.50 14.79 -13.94
N GLY A 219 -22.73 15.42 -12.78
CA GLY A 219 -23.43 14.85 -11.63
C GLY A 219 -24.34 15.89 -10.96
N PRO A 220 -25.36 15.48 -10.20
CA PRO A 220 -26.38 16.38 -9.64
C PRO A 220 -25.88 17.33 -8.54
N THR A 221 -24.74 17.05 -7.89
CA THR A 221 -24.33 17.73 -6.65
C THR A 221 -22.94 18.35 -6.66
N VAL A 222 -22.20 18.26 -7.78
CA VAL A 222 -20.92 18.97 -7.96
C VAL A 222 -20.84 19.44 -9.40
N SER A 223 -20.81 20.76 -9.60
CA SER A 223 -20.59 21.38 -10.90
C SER A 223 -19.17 21.03 -11.37
N GLY A 224 -19.09 20.09 -12.30
CA GLY A 224 -17.86 19.50 -12.80
C GLY A 224 -16.83 20.53 -13.25
N GLY A 225 -15.69 20.54 -12.57
CA GLY A 225 -14.47 21.14 -13.10
C GLY A 225 -14.05 20.41 -14.39
N THR A 226 -13.38 21.13 -15.29
CA THR A 226 -12.66 20.48 -16.39
C THR A 226 -11.24 20.23 -15.93
N GLY A 227 -10.76 18.99 -16.02
CA GLY A 227 -9.43 18.62 -15.52
C GLY A 227 -8.99 17.24 -15.97
N SER A 228 -7.80 16.80 -15.56
CA SER A 228 -7.36 15.42 -15.73
C SER A 228 -7.94 14.48 -14.66
N THR A 229 -8.67 15.01 -13.68
CA THR A 229 -9.24 14.29 -12.56
C THR A 229 -10.56 14.94 -12.15
N ILE A 230 -11.59 14.14 -11.89
CA ILE A 230 -12.90 14.62 -11.46
C ILE A 230 -13.62 13.57 -10.61
N ALA A 231 -14.26 14.00 -9.53
CA ALA A 231 -15.19 13.19 -8.75
C ALA A 231 -16.63 13.61 -9.06
N VAL A 232 -17.54 12.65 -9.16
CA VAL A 232 -18.97 12.86 -9.43
C VAL A 232 -19.83 11.96 -8.56
N SER A 233 -21.08 12.39 -8.37
CA SER A 233 -22.17 11.55 -7.85
C SER A 233 -22.85 10.81 -9.01
N THR A 234 -23.05 9.50 -8.88
CA THR A 234 -23.88 8.72 -9.82
C THR A 234 -25.38 8.91 -9.52
N ILE A 235 -26.22 8.80 -10.54
CA ILE A 235 -27.68 8.68 -10.42
C ILE A 235 -28.09 7.27 -10.83
N SER A 236 -28.66 6.50 -9.91
CA SER A 236 -28.99 5.09 -10.08
C SER A 236 -27.79 4.31 -10.64
N GLY A 237 -26.63 4.48 -10.00
CA GLY A 237 -25.34 3.93 -10.39
C GLY A 237 -24.75 4.45 -11.71
N LEU A 238 -25.40 5.35 -12.44
CA LEU A 238 -24.90 5.90 -13.70
C LEU A 238 -24.29 7.30 -13.54
N ALA A 239 -23.12 7.52 -14.14
CA ALA A 239 -22.56 8.84 -14.38
C ALA A 239 -22.12 8.99 -15.83
N THR A 240 -22.10 10.23 -16.33
CA THR A 240 -21.64 10.54 -17.70
C THR A 240 -20.44 11.48 -17.65
N PHE A 241 -19.43 11.16 -18.45
CA PHE A 241 -18.22 11.95 -18.62
C PHE A 241 -18.05 12.35 -20.09
N SER A 242 -17.67 13.60 -20.34
CA SER A 242 -17.15 14.05 -21.63
C SER A 242 -15.62 14.03 -21.58
N VAL A 243 -15.02 13.33 -22.52
CA VAL A 243 -13.59 13.29 -22.76
C VAL A 243 -13.29 14.25 -23.91
N THR A 244 -12.34 15.16 -23.74
CA THR A 244 -11.83 16.05 -24.80
C THR A 244 -10.36 15.74 -25.05
N SER A 245 -9.95 15.50 -26.29
CA SER A 245 -8.52 15.36 -26.66
C SER A 245 -7.73 16.65 -26.49
N GLY A 246 -6.40 16.53 -26.54
CA GLY A 246 -5.52 17.61 -26.97
C GLY A 246 -4.97 17.38 -28.39
N GLN A 247 -3.78 17.91 -28.66
CA GLN A 247 -3.19 17.96 -30.01
C GLN A 247 -2.46 16.68 -30.46
N TYR A 248 -2.19 15.74 -29.55
CA TYR A 248 -1.43 14.53 -29.84
C TYR A 248 -2.34 13.34 -30.13
N GLU A 249 -1.96 12.54 -31.12
CA GLU A 249 -2.61 11.26 -31.42
C GLU A 249 -2.22 10.18 -30.42
N GLY A 250 -3.13 9.25 -30.17
CA GLY A 250 -2.86 8.07 -29.35
C GLY A 250 -3.96 7.72 -28.36
N PRO A 251 -3.75 6.64 -27.57
CA PRO A 251 -4.73 6.19 -26.60
C PRO A 251 -4.76 7.11 -25.36
N ILE A 252 -5.95 7.55 -24.99
CA ILE A 252 -6.26 8.25 -23.75
C ILE A 252 -6.76 7.21 -22.74
N LEU A 253 -5.96 6.95 -21.71
CA LEU A 253 -6.32 6.00 -20.64
C LEU A 253 -7.05 6.73 -19.51
N ILE A 254 -8.24 6.26 -19.17
CA ILE A 254 -9.10 6.82 -18.13
C ILE A 254 -9.37 5.75 -17.08
N GLU A 255 -9.07 6.06 -15.83
CA GLU A 255 -9.34 5.24 -14.66
C GLU A 255 -10.58 5.76 -13.95
N PHE A 256 -11.53 4.87 -13.69
CA PHE A 256 -12.68 5.09 -12.83
C PHE A 256 -12.45 4.33 -11.53
N ILE A 257 -12.68 4.97 -10.39
CA ILE A 257 -12.49 4.38 -9.07
C ILE A 257 -13.72 4.70 -8.21
N ALA A 258 -14.24 3.71 -7.52
CA ALA A 258 -15.25 3.88 -6.49
C ALA A 258 -14.81 3.14 -5.22
N ASP A 259 -15.39 3.48 -4.08
CA ASP A 259 -15.08 2.79 -2.82
C ASP A 259 -16.10 1.68 -2.56
N ARG A 260 -15.64 0.44 -2.48
CA ARG A 260 -16.47 -0.72 -2.13
C ARG A 260 -16.95 -0.66 -0.68
N ALA A 261 -16.22 0.00 0.23
CA ALA A 261 -16.55 -0.02 1.65
C ALA A 261 -17.87 0.72 1.93
N ASP A 262 -18.05 1.88 1.30
CA ASP A 262 -19.13 2.80 1.63
C ASP A 262 -19.72 3.58 0.44
N ASN A 263 -19.32 3.26 -0.80
CA ASN A 263 -19.75 3.99 -2.02
C ASN A 263 -19.54 5.50 -1.86
N ASN A 264 -18.42 5.91 -1.29
CA ASN A 264 -18.05 7.29 -1.08
C ASN A 264 -16.56 7.46 -1.38
N VAL A 265 -16.22 8.32 -2.33
CA VAL A 265 -14.81 8.65 -2.64
C VAL A 265 -14.40 10.01 -2.05
N SER A 266 -15.34 10.70 -1.40
CA SER A 266 -15.15 12.07 -0.91
C SER A 266 -14.46 12.13 0.46
N ASN A 267 -14.48 11.02 1.20
CA ASN A 267 -13.86 10.84 2.52
C ASN A 267 -12.57 10.01 2.47
N GLY A 268 -12.01 9.80 1.27
CA GLY A 268 -10.94 8.84 1.03
C GLY A 268 -11.47 7.60 0.30
N ILE A 269 -10.58 6.67 -0.01
CA ILE A 269 -10.93 5.39 -0.63
C ILE A 269 -10.32 4.29 0.23
N VAL A 270 -11.18 3.49 0.87
CA VAL A 270 -10.80 2.40 1.76
C VAL A 270 -10.61 1.10 0.98
N GLU A 271 -11.59 0.71 0.16
CA GLU A 271 -11.53 -0.49 -0.68
C GLU A 271 -11.74 -0.11 -2.15
N PRO A 272 -10.69 0.20 -2.95
CA PRO A 272 -10.86 0.69 -4.31
C PRO A 272 -11.41 -0.39 -5.25
N VAL A 273 -12.49 -0.07 -5.95
CA VAL A 273 -12.95 -0.80 -7.15
C VAL A 273 -12.68 0.08 -8.35
N SER A 274 -11.90 -0.43 -9.30
CA SER A 274 -11.51 0.33 -10.48
C SER A 274 -11.88 -0.33 -11.82
N ASN A 275 -12.26 0.52 -12.77
CA ASN A 275 -12.37 0.16 -14.17
C ASN A 275 -11.55 1.12 -15.02
N LEU A 276 -10.90 0.58 -16.05
CA LEU A 276 -10.08 1.36 -16.95
C LEU A 276 -10.71 1.35 -18.34
N THR A 277 -10.63 2.48 -19.01
CA THR A 277 -11.22 2.68 -20.33
C THR A 277 -10.20 3.36 -21.22
N VAL A 278 -10.06 2.87 -22.45
CA VAL A 278 -9.21 3.48 -23.46
C VAL A 278 -10.09 4.20 -24.48
N VAL A 279 -9.78 5.46 -24.76
CA VAL A 279 -10.37 6.26 -25.83
C VAL A 279 -9.27 6.72 -26.77
N TYR A 280 -9.40 6.49 -28.07
CA TYR A 280 -8.36 6.87 -29.03
C TYR A 280 -8.55 8.29 -29.56
N ALA A 281 -7.50 9.10 -29.56
CA ALA A 281 -7.44 10.38 -30.25
C ALA A 281 -6.78 10.22 -31.62
N LEU A 282 -7.49 10.57 -32.69
CA LEU A 282 -7.05 10.44 -34.09
C LEU A 282 -6.94 11.81 -34.77
N HIS A 283 -5.94 12.06 -35.62
CA HIS A 283 -5.85 13.33 -36.33
C HIS A 283 -6.85 13.42 -37.48
N GLU A 284 -7.06 12.32 -38.20
CA GLU A 284 -7.98 12.24 -39.33
C GLU A 284 -9.07 11.17 -39.08
N PRO A 285 -10.24 11.29 -39.74
CA PRO A 285 -11.22 10.21 -39.74
C PRO A 285 -10.57 8.90 -40.23
N PRO A 286 -11.07 7.73 -39.80
CA PRO A 286 -10.60 6.46 -40.34
C PRO A 286 -10.56 6.49 -41.88
N PRO A 287 -9.40 6.27 -42.53
CA PRO A 287 -9.33 6.38 -43.97
C PRO A 287 -10.13 5.25 -44.65
N SER A 288 -10.48 5.43 -45.91
CA SER A 288 -10.98 4.34 -46.77
C SER A 288 -9.95 3.19 -46.89
N PHE A 289 -8.68 3.49 -46.62
CA PHE A 289 -7.61 2.54 -46.37
C PHE A 289 -7.42 2.35 -44.85
N ILE A 290 -7.65 1.13 -44.37
CA ILE A 290 -7.41 0.77 -42.97
C ILE A 290 -6.02 0.12 -42.90
N PRO A 291 -5.02 0.74 -42.24
CA PRO A 291 -3.70 0.13 -42.08
C PRO A 291 -3.81 -1.24 -41.42
N PRO A 292 -2.91 -2.20 -41.77
CA PRO A 292 -2.85 -3.48 -41.08
C PRO A 292 -2.67 -3.29 -39.57
N LEU A 293 -3.56 -3.90 -38.78
CA LEU A 293 -3.48 -3.92 -37.32
C LEU A 293 -2.12 -4.49 -36.91
N SER A 294 -1.39 -3.75 -36.08
CA SER A 294 -0.10 -4.19 -35.56
C SER A 294 0.10 -3.73 -34.12
N ILE A 295 0.61 -4.63 -33.29
CA ILE A 295 0.97 -4.37 -31.89
C ILE A 295 2.34 -3.68 -31.89
N LEU A 296 2.53 -2.66 -31.04
CA LEU A 296 3.82 -1.99 -30.91
C LEU A 296 4.89 -3.03 -30.50
N PRO A 297 5.96 -3.24 -31.29
CA PRO A 297 6.97 -4.25 -30.98
C PRO A 297 7.84 -3.80 -29.81
N GLY A 298 8.31 -4.77 -29.01
CA GLY A 298 9.28 -4.51 -27.95
C GLY A 298 8.72 -3.71 -26.77
N GLN A 299 7.41 -3.77 -26.52
CA GLN A 299 6.80 -3.15 -25.35
C GLN A 299 7.40 -3.70 -24.05
N GLN A 300 7.90 -2.79 -23.22
CA GLN A 300 8.48 -3.08 -21.91
C GLN A 300 7.58 -2.48 -20.83
N LEU A 301 7.08 -3.33 -19.94
CA LEU A 301 6.31 -2.95 -18.76
C LEU A 301 7.17 -3.18 -17.52
N LYS A 302 7.10 -2.24 -16.58
CA LYS A 302 7.84 -2.33 -15.32
C LYS A 302 6.88 -2.15 -14.16
N GLY A 303 6.84 -3.12 -13.26
CA GLY A 303 6.07 -3.11 -12.02
C GLY A 303 6.94 -3.40 -10.80
N TYR A 304 6.36 -3.29 -9.62
CA TYR A 304 7.05 -3.52 -8.36
C TYR A 304 6.34 -4.57 -7.52
N TYR A 305 7.12 -5.43 -6.86
CA TYR A 305 6.65 -6.50 -6.01
C TYR A 305 5.68 -6.01 -4.93
N MET A 306 4.52 -6.68 -4.80
CA MET A 306 3.45 -6.35 -3.85
C MET A 306 2.87 -4.93 -3.99
N GLN A 307 3.16 -4.21 -5.07
CA GLN A 307 2.56 -2.91 -5.34
C GLN A 307 1.48 -3.00 -6.42
N PRO A 308 0.39 -2.21 -6.33
CA PRO A 308 -0.58 -2.11 -7.42
C PRO A 308 0.10 -1.77 -8.74
N PHE A 309 -0.03 -2.67 -9.71
CA PHE A 309 0.50 -2.49 -11.05
C PHE A 309 -0.64 -2.11 -12.01
N MET A 310 -0.35 -1.16 -12.88
CA MET A 310 -1.21 -0.79 -14.00
C MET A 310 -0.34 -0.49 -15.22
N GLY A 311 -0.59 -1.21 -16.31
CA GLY A 311 0.02 -0.97 -17.61
C GLY A 311 -1.01 -1.23 -18.71
N ALA A 312 -0.79 -0.71 -19.91
CA ALA A 312 -1.67 -0.99 -21.04
C ALA A 312 -0.85 -1.27 -22.29
N LEU A 313 -1.38 -2.20 -23.09
CA LEU A 313 -0.80 -2.59 -24.36
C LEU A 313 -1.13 -1.55 -25.43
N THR A 314 -0.14 -1.26 -26.24
CA THR A 314 -0.19 -0.22 -27.26
C THR A 314 -0.11 -0.84 -28.66
N LEU A 315 -0.84 -0.24 -29.60
CA LEU A 315 -0.77 -0.56 -31.02
C LEU A 315 0.20 0.38 -31.72
N ASN A 316 0.79 -0.06 -32.82
CA ASN A 316 1.62 0.79 -33.67
C ASN A 316 0.72 1.63 -34.60
N GLY A 317 -0.04 2.56 -34.01
CA GLY A 317 -0.87 3.55 -34.72
C GLY A 317 -1.92 2.99 -35.68
N SER A 318 -2.33 1.73 -35.55
CA SER A 318 -3.14 1.00 -36.53
C SER A 318 -4.32 0.27 -35.89
N GLY A 319 -5.29 -0.14 -36.73
CA GLY A 319 -6.50 -0.86 -36.33
C GLY A 319 -7.61 0.03 -35.78
N LEU A 320 -8.86 -0.29 -36.12
CA LEU A 320 -10.01 0.52 -35.71
C LEU A 320 -10.53 0.13 -34.32
N PRO A 321 -10.64 1.09 -33.38
CA PRO A 321 -11.21 0.80 -32.07
C PRO A 321 -12.71 0.48 -32.16
N PRO A 322 -13.29 -0.19 -31.14
CA PRO A 322 -12.64 -0.73 -29.96
C PRO A 322 -11.80 -1.96 -30.29
N HIS A 323 -10.74 -2.15 -29.53
CA HIS A 323 -9.87 -3.31 -29.64
C HIS A 323 -10.19 -4.30 -28.52
N ASN A 324 -10.19 -5.58 -28.86
CA ASN A 324 -10.39 -6.67 -27.90
C ASN A 324 -9.10 -7.49 -27.80
N TRP A 325 -8.48 -7.46 -26.62
CA TRP A 325 -7.22 -8.09 -26.31
C TRP A 325 -7.43 -9.37 -25.53
N ARG A 326 -6.56 -10.35 -25.78
CA ARG A 326 -6.50 -11.59 -25.00
C ARG A 326 -5.07 -12.10 -24.94
N LEU A 327 -4.77 -12.90 -23.92
CA LEU A 327 -3.58 -13.73 -23.94
C LEU A 327 -3.75 -14.79 -25.04
N ILE A 328 -2.66 -15.10 -25.72
CA ILE A 328 -2.61 -16.27 -26.60
C ILE A 328 -2.56 -17.51 -25.71
N ASP A 329 -3.25 -18.57 -26.12
CA ASP A 329 -3.29 -19.85 -25.42
C ASP A 329 -1.86 -20.33 -25.09
N GLY A 330 -1.63 -20.70 -23.84
CA GLY A 330 -0.30 -21.04 -23.30
C GLY A 330 0.55 -19.86 -22.86
N SER A 331 0.14 -18.61 -23.10
CA SER A 331 0.81 -17.43 -22.54
C SER A 331 0.23 -17.05 -21.18
N THR A 332 1.12 -16.68 -20.24
CA THR A 332 0.75 -16.27 -18.89
C THR A 332 1.32 -14.89 -18.55
N LEU A 333 0.66 -14.19 -17.63
CA LEU A 333 1.23 -13.02 -16.95
C LEU A 333 1.87 -13.47 -15.62
N PRO A 334 2.76 -12.66 -15.02
CA PRO A 334 3.21 -12.89 -13.65
C PRO A 334 2.05 -13.02 -12.66
N ASP A 335 2.21 -13.87 -11.65
CA ASP A 335 1.18 -14.17 -10.65
C ASP A 335 0.63 -12.91 -9.99
N GLY A 336 -0.69 -12.78 -9.96
CA GLY A 336 -1.40 -11.63 -9.41
C GLY A 336 -1.71 -10.51 -10.42
N LEU A 337 -1.33 -10.67 -11.69
CA LEU A 337 -1.69 -9.76 -12.79
C LEU A 337 -2.68 -10.38 -13.76
N THR A 338 -3.62 -9.57 -14.25
CA THR A 338 -4.66 -9.98 -15.21
C THR A 338 -4.72 -9.03 -16.40
N LEU A 339 -4.80 -9.58 -17.61
CA LEU A 339 -5.10 -8.82 -18.84
C LEU A 339 -6.60 -8.68 -19.01
N LYS A 340 -7.08 -7.44 -19.11
CA LYS A 340 -8.47 -7.11 -19.42
C LYS A 340 -8.66 -7.01 -20.95
N PRO A 341 -9.89 -7.26 -21.47
CA PRO A 341 -10.18 -7.20 -22.91
C PRO A 341 -9.89 -5.85 -23.58
N ASN A 342 -9.82 -4.77 -22.82
CA ASN A 342 -9.47 -3.43 -23.30
C ASN A 342 -7.95 -3.21 -23.49
N GLY A 343 -7.11 -4.23 -23.24
CA GLY A 343 -5.65 -4.16 -23.37
C GLY A 343 -4.93 -3.69 -22.10
N VAL A 344 -5.64 -3.46 -21.01
CA VAL A 344 -5.07 -3.05 -19.73
C VAL A 344 -4.65 -4.29 -18.92
N ILE A 345 -3.45 -4.24 -18.37
CA ILE A 345 -2.94 -5.20 -17.38
C ILE A 345 -2.98 -4.54 -16.01
N SER A 346 -3.64 -5.19 -15.06
CA SER A 346 -3.79 -4.69 -13.70
C SER A 346 -3.71 -5.80 -12.68
N GLY A 347 -3.31 -5.47 -11.45
CA GLY A 347 -3.30 -6.38 -10.33
C GLY A 347 -2.20 -6.04 -9.32
N VAL A 348 -1.90 -6.97 -8.42
CA VAL A 348 -0.78 -6.84 -7.47
C VAL A 348 0.15 -8.04 -7.72
N PRO A 349 1.34 -7.83 -8.29
CA PRO A 349 2.24 -8.93 -8.61
C PRO A 349 2.79 -9.53 -7.32
N THR A 350 2.70 -10.85 -7.21
CA THR A 350 3.03 -11.60 -5.98
C THR A 350 4.39 -12.32 -6.06
N ARG A 351 5.15 -12.08 -7.12
CA ARG A 351 6.47 -12.67 -7.34
C ARG A 351 7.39 -11.71 -8.10
N LEU A 352 8.67 -11.67 -7.70
CA LEU A 352 9.73 -11.02 -8.47
C LEU A 352 10.00 -11.80 -9.75
N VAL A 353 9.99 -11.10 -10.90
CA VAL A 353 10.23 -11.72 -12.20
C VAL A 353 10.97 -10.72 -13.08
N LYS A 354 11.99 -11.20 -13.80
CA LYS A 354 12.77 -10.38 -14.72
C LYS A 354 12.50 -10.79 -16.17
N ASP A 355 12.21 -9.80 -17.00
CA ASP A 355 12.05 -9.91 -18.45
C ASP A 355 11.04 -10.99 -18.89
N HIS A 356 9.94 -11.15 -18.14
CA HIS A 356 8.89 -12.12 -18.46
C HIS A 356 8.22 -11.76 -19.78
N THR A 357 8.37 -12.63 -20.78
CA THR A 357 7.75 -12.42 -22.09
C THR A 357 6.39 -13.09 -22.15
N PHE A 358 5.37 -12.32 -22.53
CA PHE A 358 4.02 -12.83 -22.75
C PHE A 358 3.51 -12.44 -24.14
N ARG A 359 2.64 -13.28 -24.70
CA ARG A 359 2.08 -13.16 -26.05
C ARG A 359 0.61 -12.82 -25.98
N VAL A 360 0.21 -11.89 -26.83
CA VAL A 360 -1.16 -11.37 -26.88
C VAL A 360 -1.69 -11.38 -28.30
N ALA A 361 -3.00 -11.54 -28.41
CA ALA A 361 -3.75 -11.31 -29.62
C ALA A 361 -4.67 -10.11 -29.42
N VAL A 362 -4.83 -9.31 -30.48
CA VAL A 362 -5.76 -8.19 -30.52
C VAL A 362 -6.62 -8.30 -31.76
N VAL A 363 -7.92 -8.07 -31.57
CA VAL A 363 -8.91 -7.98 -32.64
C VAL A 363 -9.43 -6.54 -32.68
N ASP A 364 -9.46 -5.94 -33.86
CA ASP A 364 -10.03 -4.61 -34.05
C ASP A 364 -11.53 -4.66 -34.36
N SER A 365 -12.14 -3.50 -34.61
CA SER A 365 -13.56 -3.37 -34.98
C SER A 365 -13.77 -2.94 -36.43
N THR A 366 -12.89 -3.35 -37.35
CA THR A 366 -12.96 -2.97 -38.77
C THR A 366 -14.35 -3.23 -39.39
N ASN A 367 -14.98 -4.36 -39.09
CA ASN A 367 -16.28 -4.74 -39.64
C ASN A 367 -17.42 -3.79 -39.22
N LYS A 368 -17.25 -3.02 -38.14
CA LYS A 368 -18.27 -2.09 -37.66
C LYS A 368 -18.34 -0.82 -38.54
N TYR A 369 -17.21 -0.45 -39.14
CA TYR A 369 -17.11 0.73 -40.00
C TYR A 369 -17.11 0.38 -41.48
N ALA A 370 -16.63 -0.82 -41.82
CA ALA A 370 -16.66 -1.37 -43.16
C ALA A 370 -17.27 -2.80 -43.10
N PRO A 371 -18.61 -2.95 -43.11
CA PRO A 371 -19.30 -4.25 -42.95
C PRO A 371 -18.91 -5.33 -43.97
N TRP A 372 -18.35 -4.93 -45.11
CA TRP A 372 -17.81 -5.82 -46.14
C TRP A 372 -16.38 -6.32 -45.86
N ARG A 373 -15.74 -5.88 -44.78
CA ARG A 373 -14.42 -6.34 -44.32
C ARG A 373 -14.57 -7.10 -43.00
N SER A 374 -13.71 -8.11 -42.80
CA SER A 374 -13.58 -8.78 -41.50
C SER A 374 -12.76 -7.91 -40.54
N ASN A 375 -12.97 -8.12 -39.23
CA ASN A 375 -12.07 -7.56 -38.21
C ASN A 375 -10.64 -8.06 -38.45
N GLN A 376 -9.69 -7.16 -38.25
CA GLN A 376 -8.29 -7.49 -38.32
C GLN A 376 -7.85 -8.15 -37.02
N VAL A 377 -6.90 -9.08 -37.12
CA VAL A 377 -6.31 -9.77 -35.98
C VAL A 377 -4.80 -9.60 -36.06
N ALA A 378 -4.18 -9.22 -34.96
CA ALA A 378 -2.74 -9.17 -34.83
C ALA A 378 -2.29 -9.94 -33.60
N THR A 379 -1.07 -10.47 -33.67
CA THR A 379 -0.40 -11.10 -32.53
C THR A 379 0.93 -10.41 -32.30
N GLY A 380 1.35 -10.37 -31.04
CA GLY A 380 2.58 -9.72 -30.64
C GLY A 380 3.04 -10.21 -29.28
N SER A 381 4.23 -9.76 -28.89
CA SER A 381 4.81 -10.05 -27.59
C SER A 381 5.10 -8.75 -26.85
N ALA A 382 4.93 -8.79 -25.54
CA ALA A 382 5.37 -7.75 -24.63
C ALA A 382 6.18 -8.39 -23.50
N VAL A 383 7.02 -7.59 -22.86
CA VAL A 383 7.89 -8.00 -21.77
C VAL A 383 7.46 -7.25 -20.52
N ILE A 384 7.40 -7.94 -19.39
CA ILE A 384 7.15 -7.33 -18.08
C ILE A 384 8.21 -7.76 -17.06
N SER A 385 8.73 -6.78 -16.32
CA SER A 385 9.65 -7.00 -15.20
C SER A 385 9.01 -6.50 -13.90
N ILE A 386 8.98 -7.38 -12.89
CA ILE A 386 8.56 -7.09 -11.51
C ILE A 386 9.82 -7.06 -10.64
N GLU A 387 10.16 -5.87 -10.18
CA GLU A 387 11.36 -5.61 -9.39
C GLU A 387 11.00 -5.26 -7.94
N GLU A 388 12.00 -5.22 -7.05
CA GLU A 388 11.81 -4.60 -5.74
C GLU A 388 11.54 -3.10 -5.91
N SER A 389 10.66 -2.56 -5.07
CA SER A 389 10.35 -1.13 -5.12
C SER A 389 11.59 -0.31 -4.74
N PRO A 390 12.01 0.68 -5.56
CA PRO A 390 13.07 1.60 -5.17
C PRO A 390 12.66 2.51 -4.01
N PHE A 391 11.36 2.55 -3.67
CA PHE A 391 10.81 3.33 -2.56
C PHE A 391 10.71 2.45 -1.31
N THR A 392 11.83 2.28 -0.61
CA THR A 392 11.84 1.61 0.70
C THR A 392 10.96 2.38 1.70
N PRO A 393 10.15 1.69 2.52
CA PRO A 393 9.42 2.37 3.58
C PRO A 393 10.40 3.03 4.54
N HIS A 394 10.12 4.26 4.92
CA HIS A 394 10.89 5.03 5.87
C HIS A 394 9.97 5.93 6.70
N ILE A 395 10.53 6.46 7.78
CA ILE A 395 9.88 7.48 8.61
C ILE A 395 10.03 8.81 7.87
N ALA A 396 8.93 9.44 7.49
CA ALA A 396 8.93 10.60 6.59
C ALA A 396 9.73 11.77 7.16
N GLU A 397 9.68 11.97 8.47
CA GLU A 397 10.41 13.03 9.18
C GLU A 397 11.93 12.79 9.20
N CYS A 398 12.36 11.55 8.98
CA CYS A 398 13.75 11.12 8.98
C CYS A 398 14.36 11.06 7.57
N GLY A 399 13.52 11.12 6.52
CA GLY A 399 13.94 10.95 5.13
C GLY A 399 14.45 9.55 4.81
N ASN A 400 15.02 9.39 3.61
CA ASN A 400 15.46 8.10 3.06
C ASN A 400 16.88 7.65 3.50
N GLY A 401 17.49 8.33 4.47
CA GLY A 401 18.88 8.11 4.89
C GLY A 401 19.09 6.88 5.78
N THR A 402 20.36 6.55 6.05
CA THR A 402 20.76 5.58 7.09
C THR A 402 21.20 6.26 8.39
N ASP A 403 21.10 7.59 8.45
CA ASP A 403 21.55 8.41 9.57
C ASP A 403 20.59 8.33 10.74
N VAL A 404 21.06 8.71 11.93
CA VAL A 404 20.24 8.80 13.14
C VAL A 404 19.18 9.90 12.95
N CYS A 405 17.91 9.55 13.19
CA CYS A 405 16.80 10.48 13.09
C CYS A 405 16.63 11.25 14.39
N GLU A 406 17.15 12.48 14.44
CA GLU A 406 17.02 13.34 15.60
C GLU A 406 15.65 14.03 15.63
N LEU A 407 14.88 13.78 16.69
CA LEU A 407 13.58 14.42 16.87
C LEU A 407 13.77 15.91 17.19
N LYS A 408 13.15 16.77 16.39
CA LYS A 408 13.26 18.23 16.54
C LYS A 408 12.61 18.79 17.81
N SER A 409 11.71 18.02 18.43
CA SER A 409 11.06 18.40 19.68
C SER A 409 11.69 17.60 20.82
N PRO A 410 12.40 18.24 21.76
CA PRO A 410 12.98 17.54 22.91
C PRO A 410 11.90 17.17 23.94
N ALA A 411 12.20 16.18 24.79
CA ALA A 411 11.44 15.91 26.00
C ALA A 411 11.93 16.83 27.12
N VAL A 412 11.05 17.65 27.69
CA VAL A 412 11.41 18.60 28.75
C VAL A 412 11.09 17.99 30.11
N VAL A 413 12.04 18.07 31.05
CA VAL A 413 11.84 17.54 32.41
C VAL A 413 10.55 18.09 33.04
N GLY A 414 9.76 17.16 33.60
CA GLY A 414 8.49 17.46 34.25
C GLY A 414 7.35 17.85 33.30
N SER A 415 7.45 17.55 32.00
CA SER A 415 6.41 17.79 30.99
C SER A 415 6.07 16.51 30.24
N ASP A 416 4.80 16.36 29.82
CA ASP A 416 4.41 15.26 28.93
C ASP A 416 5.14 15.42 27.58
N PHE A 417 5.56 14.31 27.00
CA PHE A 417 6.20 14.25 25.69
C PHE A 417 5.36 13.39 24.76
N VAL A 418 5.09 13.87 23.54
CA VAL A 418 4.38 13.12 22.49
C VAL A 418 5.00 13.45 21.15
N TYR A 419 5.26 12.41 20.35
CA TYR A 419 5.70 12.52 18.97
C TYR A 419 4.93 11.52 18.10
N LEU A 420 4.36 12.01 17.01
CA LEU A 420 3.63 11.19 16.03
C LEU A 420 4.53 10.99 14.80
N PHE A 421 4.76 9.73 14.42
CA PHE A 421 5.48 9.41 13.19
C PHE A 421 4.55 9.29 12.00
N THR A 422 5.05 9.64 10.81
CA THR A 422 4.39 9.35 9.54
C THR A 422 5.28 8.49 8.65
N GLY A 423 4.66 7.60 7.87
CA GLY A 423 5.36 6.74 6.93
C GLY A 423 5.45 7.38 5.56
N ALA A 424 6.56 7.14 4.87
CA ALA A 424 6.73 7.47 3.46
C ALA A 424 7.40 6.31 2.70
N GLY A 425 7.20 6.25 1.39
CA GLY A 425 7.62 5.11 0.56
C GLY A 425 6.67 3.91 0.68
N GLY A 426 7.08 2.74 0.20
CA GLY A 426 6.24 1.54 0.24
C GLY A 426 4.95 1.65 -0.59
N ASP A 427 3.88 1.00 -0.12
CA ASP A 427 2.54 0.97 -0.74
C ASP A 427 1.54 1.94 -0.07
N GLY A 428 2.01 2.77 0.87
CA GLY A 428 1.18 3.71 1.63
C GLY A 428 0.46 3.13 2.86
N HIS A 429 0.51 1.81 3.08
CA HIS A 429 0.06 1.17 4.32
C HIS A 429 1.26 0.83 5.20
N TYR A 430 1.23 1.30 6.44
CA TYR A 430 2.35 1.15 7.36
C TYR A 430 1.94 0.39 8.61
N THR A 431 2.81 -0.52 9.02
CA THR A 431 2.81 -1.15 10.35
C THR A 431 4.07 -0.74 11.08
N TRP A 432 3.99 -0.67 12.41
CA TRP A 432 5.00 -0.04 13.24
C TRP A 432 5.41 -0.94 14.39
N ASP A 433 6.68 -0.87 14.78
CA ASP A 433 7.20 -1.51 15.99
C ASP A 433 8.37 -0.72 16.57
N SER A 434 8.82 -1.08 17.77
CA SER A 434 9.97 -0.48 18.45
C SER A 434 10.91 -1.54 19.01
N VAL A 435 12.23 -1.27 18.98
CA VAL A 435 13.23 -2.11 19.64
C VAL A 435 14.03 -1.26 20.65
N PRO A 436 14.05 -1.63 21.94
CA PRO A 436 13.30 -2.75 22.54
C PRO A 436 11.78 -2.49 22.54
N GLU A 437 10.99 -3.55 22.59
CA GLU A 437 9.52 -3.45 22.71
C GLU A 437 9.15 -2.76 24.02
N SER A 438 8.14 -1.89 23.99
CA SER A 438 7.62 -1.20 25.17
C SER A 438 6.22 -1.68 25.54
N SER A 439 5.93 -1.73 26.83
CA SER A 439 4.59 -2.01 27.36
C SER A 439 4.27 -1.07 28.53
N GLU A 440 3.09 -1.19 29.15
CA GLU A 440 2.75 -0.41 30.35
C GLU A 440 3.80 -0.58 31.47
N ASP A 441 4.30 -1.81 31.63
CA ASP A 441 5.25 -2.19 32.68
C ASP A 441 6.73 -2.08 32.25
N GLN A 442 7.00 -1.97 30.94
CA GLN A 442 8.35 -1.95 30.38
C GLN A 442 8.57 -0.73 29.49
N LYS A 443 9.16 0.33 30.06
CA LYS A 443 9.50 1.57 29.35
C LYS A 443 10.87 1.47 28.68
N ILE A 444 10.98 1.99 27.46
CA ILE A 444 12.25 2.18 26.74
C ILE A 444 13.02 3.29 27.45
N HIS A 445 14.30 3.04 27.76
CA HIS A 445 15.14 3.95 28.55
C HIS A 445 14.52 4.38 29.89
N LYS A 446 13.57 3.60 30.42
CA LYS A 446 12.79 3.85 31.64
C LYS A 446 11.78 5.01 31.60
N PHE A 447 11.65 5.74 30.48
CA PHE A 447 10.70 6.85 30.37
C PHE A 447 9.82 6.85 29.11
N LEU A 448 10.25 6.21 28.01
CA LEU A 448 9.53 6.23 26.73
C LEU A 448 8.61 5.01 26.57
N ARG A 449 7.46 5.23 25.94
CA ARG A 449 6.54 4.20 25.47
C ARG A 449 6.20 4.43 23.99
N PHE A 450 5.96 3.35 23.25
CA PHE A 450 5.59 3.38 21.84
C PHE A 450 4.25 2.68 21.62
N ASN A 451 3.29 3.40 21.01
CA ASN A 451 2.03 2.84 20.56
C ASN A 451 2.14 2.51 19.06
N LYS A 452 2.14 1.22 18.73
CA LYS A 452 2.25 0.72 17.36
C LYS A 452 0.99 0.93 16.50
N GLU A 453 -0.18 1.05 17.11
CA GLU A 453 -1.44 1.26 16.39
C GLU A 453 -1.54 2.69 15.86
N THR A 454 -1.04 3.65 16.65
CA THR A 454 -1.09 5.08 16.32
C THR A 454 0.27 5.66 15.90
N ALA A 455 1.32 4.83 15.80
CA ALA A 455 2.70 5.25 15.52
C ALA A 455 3.17 6.40 16.43
N THR A 456 2.86 6.33 17.73
CA THR A 456 3.09 7.43 18.68
C THR A 456 4.14 7.05 19.71
N LEU A 457 5.20 7.86 19.84
CA LEU A 457 6.18 7.79 20.92
C LEU A 457 5.83 8.82 21.99
N TYR A 458 5.77 8.42 23.25
CA TYR A 458 5.33 9.31 24.32
C TYR A 458 5.97 9.01 25.68
N ALA A 459 5.90 9.98 26.59
CA ALA A 459 6.24 9.86 28.00
C ALA A 459 5.34 10.78 28.84
N ASP A 460 4.96 10.33 30.02
CA ASP A 460 4.21 11.15 30.98
C ASP A 460 5.16 12.11 31.72
N HIS A 461 4.66 13.27 32.15
CA HIS A 461 5.45 14.28 32.87
C HIS A 461 6.20 13.74 34.10
N GLY A 462 5.63 12.74 34.77
CA GLY A 462 6.24 12.08 35.93
C GLY A 462 7.41 11.15 35.58
N ASP A 463 7.54 10.76 34.31
CA ASP A 463 8.58 9.86 33.82
C ASP A 463 9.79 10.61 33.24
N VAL A 464 9.60 11.85 32.80
CA VAL A 464 10.69 12.70 32.29
C VAL A 464 11.35 13.43 33.46
N THR A 465 12.25 12.74 34.16
CA THR A 465 12.88 13.19 35.41
C THR A 465 14.33 13.67 35.22
N GLU A 466 14.87 14.39 36.21
CA GLU A 466 16.21 14.99 36.17
C GLU A 466 17.36 13.98 36.08
N ASP A 467 17.16 12.72 36.49
CA ASP A 467 18.14 11.63 36.35
C ASP A 467 18.40 11.24 34.90
N LEU A 468 17.54 11.69 33.97
CA LEU A 468 17.73 11.56 32.54
C LEU A 468 18.70 12.60 31.97
N LEU A 469 19.13 13.59 32.75
CA LEU A 469 20.07 14.64 32.32
C LEU A 469 21.52 14.31 32.70
N THR A 470 22.47 15.06 32.16
CA THR A 470 23.89 14.98 32.56
C THR A 470 24.22 16.14 33.49
N CYS A 471 24.79 15.88 34.67
CA CYS A 471 25.26 16.93 35.58
C CYS A 471 26.74 17.25 35.32
N LYS A 472 27.07 18.46 34.84
CA LYS A 472 28.45 18.89 34.55
C LYS A 472 28.90 20.07 35.40
N LYS A 473 30.20 20.12 35.71
CA LYS A 473 30.82 21.20 36.46
C LYS A 473 30.94 22.44 35.58
N LYS A 474 30.43 23.57 36.06
CA LYS A 474 30.58 24.85 35.38
C LYS A 474 32.06 25.25 35.36
N GLU A 475 32.61 25.51 34.17
CA GLU A 475 33.95 26.06 34.06
C GLU A 475 33.94 27.52 34.56
N SER A 476 34.74 27.80 35.59
CA SER A 476 34.98 29.18 36.01
C SER A 476 35.78 29.88 34.92
N SER A 477 35.25 30.96 34.35
CA SER A 477 35.99 31.83 33.42
C SER A 477 37.19 32.45 34.15
N GLY A 478 38.35 31.78 34.07
CA GLY A 478 39.63 32.36 34.42
C GLY A 478 39.90 33.52 33.47
N GLY A 479 39.70 34.75 33.95
CA GLY A 479 40.04 35.97 33.23
C GLY A 479 41.54 35.99 32.95
N ASN A 480 41.91 35.61 31.72
CA ASN A 480 43.24 35.89 31.20
C ASN A 480 43.23 37.36 30.75
N SER A 481 43.79 38.26 31.57
CA SER A 481 43.99 39.66 31.22
C SER A 481 45.04 39.75 30.10
N GLY A 482 44.61 39.55 28.86
CA GLY A 482 45.37 39.90 27.67
C GLY A 482 45.50 41.42 27.60
N GLN A 483 46.70 41.92 27.87
CA GLN A 483 47.08 43.32 27.64
C GLN A 483 46.77 43.71 26.18
N GLN A 484 45.86 44.67 26.01
CA GLN A 484 45.68 45.40 24.76
C GLN A 484 46.86 46.38 24.60
N PRO A 485 47.57 46.43 23.45
CA PRO A 485 48.61 47.43 23.23
C PRO A 485 47.99 48.82 23.19
N GLY A 486 48.34 49.67 24.18
CA GLY A 486 47.92 51.07 24.21
C GLY A 486 48.58 51.86 23.08
N ALA A 487 47.77 52.53 22.27
CA ALA A 487 48.23 53.48 21.27
C ALA A 487 48.96 54.66 21.96
N GLN A 488 50.20 54.92 21.54
CA GLN A 488 50.97 56.10 21.95
C GLN A 488 50.33 57.37 21.40
N GLN A 489 49.98 58.31 22.27
CA GLN A 489 49.77 59.71 21.89
C GLN A 489 51.04 60.53 22.19
N PRO A 490 51.56 61.34 21.25
CA PRO A 490 52.73 62.19 21.47
C PRO A 490 52.40 63.33 22.44
N GLY A 491 53.24 63.50 23.47
CA GLY A 491 53.13 64.59 24.43
C GLY A 491 53.61 65.93 23.87
N THR A 492 52.86 67.00 24.16
CA THR A 492 53.31 68.38 24.02
C THR A 492 54.05 68.81 25.29
N GLN A 493 55.30 69.26 25.12
CA GLN A 493 56.11 69.82 26.20
C GLN A 493 55.68 71.26 26.50
N GLN A 494 55.64 71.61 27.79
CA GLN A 494 55.74 72.99 28.25
C GLN A 494 56.73 73.07 29.42
N PRO A 495 57.65 74.06 29.47
CA PRO A 495 58.88 73.98 30.26
C PRO A 495 58.72 74.58 31.66
N GLY A 496 59.19 73.86 32.68
CA GLY A 496 59.32 74.34 34.06
C GLY A 496 60.76 74.25 34.53
N ALA A 497 61.31 75.37 35.00
CA ALA A 497 62.69 75.56 35.40
C ALA A 497 63.13 74.68 36.60
N GLN A 498 64.34 74.15 36.52
CA GLN A 498 65.02 73.45 37.60
C GLN A 498 65.49 74.42 38.70
N GLN A 499 65.25 74.05 39.96
CA GLN A 499 66.14 74.36 41.08
C GLN A 499 66.67 73.04 41.67
N PRO A 500 67.98 72.88 41.84
CA PRO A 500 68.56 71.70 42.48
C PRO A 500 68.74 71.94 43.98
N GLY A 501 68.09 71.12 44.80
CA GLY A 501 68.26 71.09 46.25
C GLY A 501 68.39 69.66 46.74
N THR A 502 69.58 69.31 47.22
CA THR A 502 70.00 68.03 47.80
C THR A 502 69.18 67.62 49.02
N GLN A 503 68.86 66.32 49.19
CA GLN A 503 69.20 65.54 50.41
C GLN A 503 68.67 64.09 50.41
N GLN A 504 69.62 63.17 50.64
CA GLN A 504 69.64 62.00 51.52
C GLN A 504 68.75 60.74 51.25
N PRO A 505 69.36 59.54 51.13
CA PRO A 505 68.62 58.27 51.05
C PRO A 505 68.09 57.84 52.43
N GLY A 506 66.77 57.74 52.56
CA GLY A 506 66.11 57.08 53.70
C GLY A 506 65.82 55.61 53.39
N THR A 507 66.27 54.71 54.26
CA THR A 507 65.95 53.28 54.23
C THR A 507 64.47 53.07 54.57
N GLN A 508 63.67 52.55 53.63
CA GLN A 508 62.33 52.04 53.89
C GLN A 508 62.33 50.51 54.00
N GLN A 509 61.81 50.03 55.11
CA GLN A 509 61.65 48.65 55.50
C GLN A 509 60.51 48.01 54.67
N PRO A 510 60.67 46.80 54.11
CA PRO A 510 59.60 46.15 53.36
C PRO A 510 58.43 45.78 54.28
N GLY A 511 57.25 46.33 54.00
CA GLY A 511 56.00 45.86 54.61
C GLY A 511 55.61 44.51 54.01
N THR A 512 55.41 43.51 54.85
CA THR A 512 54.81 42.23 54.44
C THR A 512 53.31 42.43 54.23
N GLN A 513 52.87 42.49 52.97
CA GLN A 513 51.46 42.29 52.63
C GLN A 513 51.14 40.80 52.78
N GLN A 514 50.23 40.49 53.70
CA GLN A 514 49.63 39.18 53.83
C GLN A 514 48.61 39.00 52.69
N PRO A 515 48.74 37.97 51.81
CA PRO A 515 47.73 37.71 50.80
C PRO A 515 46.42 37.33 51.49
N GLY A 516 45.33 38.01 51.14
CA GLY A 516 44.00 37.66 51.61
C GLY A 516 43.66 36.23 51.18
N ALA A 517 43.24 35.40 52.13
CA ALA A 517 42.72 34.07 51.82
C ALA A 517 41.39 34.23 51.04
N GLN A 518 41.42 33.98 49.73
CA GLN A 518 40.19 33.71 48.98
C GLN A 518 39.68 32.34 49.42
N GLN A 519 38.49 32.30 50.03
CA GLN A 519 37.75 31.05 50.18
C GLN A 519 37.53 30.46 48.76
N PRO A 520 37.89 29.19 48.50
CA PRO A 520 37.53 28.55 47.25
C PRO A 520 36.00 28.54 47.12
N GLN A 521 35.46 29.11 46.06
CA GLN A 521 34.05 28.93 45.72
C GLN A 521 33.82 27.43 45.45
N SER A 522 32.82 26.84 46.12
CA SER A 522 32.37 25.48 45.81
C SER A 522 32.04 25.38 44.33
N PRO A 523 32.45 24.32 43.62
CA PRO A 523 32.15 24.17 42.20
C PRO A 523 30.63 24.11 42.00
N THR A 524 30.08 25.04 41.21
CA THR A 524 28.68 24.99 40.77
C THR A 524 28.54 23.98 39.64
N TRP A 525 27.54 23.11 39.72
CA TRP A 525 27.21 22.12 38.69
C TRP A 525 25.87 22.44 38.07
N THR A 526 25.73 22.20 36.76
CA THR A 526 24.49 22.48 36.02
C THR A 526 24.08 21.26 35.21
N TYR A 527 22.76 21.07 35.07
CA TYR A 527 22.21 20.08 34.16
C TYR A 527 22.47 20.46 32.70
N GLU A 528 22.88 19.47 31.92
CA GLU A 528 22.99 19.50 30.47
C GLU A 528 22.07 18.45 29.85
N GLU A 529 21.65 18.74 28.62
CA GLU A 529 20.82 17.84 27.83
C GLU A 529 21.50 16.48 27.57
N ARG A 530 20.70 15.45 27.38
CA ARG A 530 21.17 14.09 27.10
C ARG A 530 20.29 13.42 26.07
N SER A 531 20.90 12.68 25.14
CA SER A 531 20.21 11.99 24.07
C SER A 531 20.06 10.50 24.33
N TYR A 532 18.94 9.94 23.85
CA TYR A 532 18.53 8.55 24.01
C TYR A 532 18.12 7.98 22.65
N ASP A 533 18.78 6.90 22.23
CA ASP A 533 18.56 6.28 20.93
C ASP A 533 17.71 5.00 21.06
N LEU A 534 16.70 4.85 20.22
CA LEU A 534 15.90 3.64 20.07
C LEU A 534 15.72 3.30 18.59
N ILE A 535 15.30 2.07 18.27
CA ILE A 535 14.96 1.71 16.89
C ILE A 535 13.44 1.75 16.75
N ILE A 536 12.94 2.47 15.75
CA ILE A 536 11.57 2.35 15.27
C ILE A 536 11.59 1.57 13.96
N GLN A 537 10.75 0.54 13.89
CA GLN A 537 10.56 -0.27 12.69
C GLN A 537 9.33 0.24 11.95
N VAL A 538 9.49 0.48 10.65
CA VAL A 538 8.37 0.79 9.75
C VAL A 538 8.32 -0.26 8.64
N SER A 539 7.17 -0.88 8.49
CA SER A 539 6.96 -1.96 7.52
C SER A 539 5.80 -1.66 6.58
N SER A 540 6.01 -1.87 5.28
CA SER A 540 5.02 -1.67 4.21
C SER A 540 5.33 -2.64 3.07
N ALA A 541 4.29 -3.19 2.43
CA ALA A 541 4.44 -4.19 1.36
C ALA A 541 5.39 -5.36 1.69
N GLY A 542 5.41 -5.82 2.96
CA GLY A 542 6.27 -6.92 3.43
C GLY A 542 7.75 -6.56 3.63
N ILE A 543 8.15 -5.31 3.37
CA ILE A 543 9.51 -4.80 3.60
C ILE A 543 9.54 -4.07 4.95
N THR A 544 10.54 -4.36 5.79
CA THR A 544 10.74 -3.70 7.09
C THR A 544 12.02 -2.88 7.08
N LYS A 545 11.92 -1.60 7.47
CA LYS A 545 13.06 -0.71 7.67
C LYS A 545 13.23 -0.42 9.15
N ASN A 546 14.47 -0.59 9.63
CA ASN A 546 14.87 -0.21 10.98
C ASN A 546 15.49 1.18 10.93
N GLN A 547 14.89 2.13 11.67
CA GLN A 547 15.38 3.51 11.77
C GLN A 547 15.81 3.79 13.20
N VAL A 548 17.05 4.22 13.40
CA VAL A 548 17.50 4.73 14.71
C VAL A 548 16.89 6.11 14.90
N VAL A 549 16.14 6.29 15.98
CA VAL A 549 15.51 7.56 16.39
C VAL A 549 16.17 8.03 17.68
N ARG A 550 16.47 9.33 17.74
CA ARG A 550 17.10 9.98 18.90
C ARG A 550 16.15 10.99 19.53
N VAL A 551 15.89 10.82 20.82
CA VAL A 551 15.17 11.77 21.66
C VAL A 551 16.16 12.48 22.57
N THR A 552 16.14 13.82 22.56
CA THR A 552 16.94 14.62 23.50
C THR A 552 16.08 15.06 24.67
N VAL A 553 16.56 14.82 25.89
CA VAL A 553 15.94 15.30 27.13
C VAL A 553 16.64 16.59 27.57
N THR A 554 15.87 17.63 27.86
CA THR A 554 16.39 18.96 28.26
C THR A 554 15.90 19.36 29.66
N PRO A 555 16.70 20.13 30.42
CA PRO A 555 16.25 20.69 31.68
C PRO A 555 15.08 21.64 31.46
N LYS A 556 14.20 21.74 32.46
CA LYS A 556 13.05 22.64 32.43
C LYS A 556 13.48 24.10 32.32
N ASN A 557 14.56 24.46 33.01
CA ASN A 557 15.17 25.79 32.94
C ASN A 557 16.66 25.69 32.55
N PRO A 558 17.14 26.49 31.58
CA PRO A 558 18.56 26.54 31.26
C PRO A 558 19.42 26.95 32.46
N GLY A 559 20.49 26.19 32.73
CA GLY A 559 21.42 26.47 33.82
C GLY A 559 20.94 26.07 35.22
N GLU A 560 19.90 25.24 35.30
CA GLU A 560 19.43 24.63 36.54
C GLU A 560 20.56 23.86 37.24
N GLU A 561 20.76 24.15 38.53
CA GLU A 561 21.87 23.60 39.30
C GLU A 561 21.58 22.16 39.72
N CYS A 562 22.60 21.30 39.65
CA CYS A 562 22.51 19.92 40.09
C CYS A 562 23.46 19.68 41.27
N SER A 563 23.12 18.70 42.10
CA SER A 563 24.07 18.20 43.10
C SER A 563 25.11 17.38 42.35
N GLY A 564 26.32 17.91 42.18
CA GLY A 564 27.44 17.16 41.60
C GLY A 564 27.66 15.81 42.29
N PRO A 565 28.43 14.88 41.68
CA PRO A 565 28.63 13.56 42.27
C PRO A 565 29.06 13.68 43.73
N LEU A 566 28.32 13.02 44.63
CA LEU A 566 28.68 12.88 46.03
C LEU A 566 30.05 12.17 46.06
N ASN A 567 31.10 12.90 46.44
CA ASN A 567 32.45 12.34 46.62
C ASN A 567 32.48 11.25 47.68
#